data_AF-A0A3D3USX2-F1
#
_entry.id   AF-A0A3D3USX2-F1
#
_cell.length_a   1.000
_cell.length_b   1.000
_cell.length_c   1.000
_cell.angle_alpha   90.00
_cell.angle_beta   90.00
_cell.angle_gamma   90.00
#
_symmetry.space_group_name_H-M   'P 1'
#
loop_
_entity.id
_entity.type
_entity.pdbx_description
1 polymer ?
#
loop_
_entity_poly.entity_id
_entity_poly.type
_entity_poly.pdbx_seq_one_letter_code
_entity_poly.pdbx_strand_id
1 'polypeptide(L)'
;MKVTKQQVVTLVCFIVSGLLLVFAASCSLEKQAADDSEHKHIEDNSGEHQVTGDIPEKKGFVANLFCSACHYGFSDEELARTHELAGVGCERCHGESERHRSDEDNITPPEIMYPKAKINPTCMMCHPRHEIRHVENHKALLTGAKTIFDSADEGDNQVYCTDCHAKDHRINVRTIRWDKETGEMFK
;
A
#
# COMPACT_ATOMS: atom_id res chain seq x y z
N MET A 1 -23.85 -44.28 55.11
CA MET A 1 -22.58 -43.64 54.72
C MET A 1 -22.62 -42.19 55.19
N LYS A 2 -21.68 -41.74 56.04
CA LYS A 2 -21.61 -40.35 56.51
C LYS A 2 -20.74 -39.55 55.54
N VAL A 3 -21.36 -38.72 54.71
CA VAL A 3 -20.63 -37.77 53.84
C VAL A 3 -20.03 -36.70 54.75
N THR A 4 -18.71 -36.52 54.70
CA THR A 4 -18.03 -35.49 55.51
C THR A 4 -18.11 -34.13 54.83
N LYS A 5 -18.10 -33.04 55.61
CA LYS A 5 -18.13 -31.67 55.08
C LYS A 5 -17.06 -31.41 54.02
N GLN A 6 -15.90 -32.07 54.15
CA GLN A 6 -14.80 -31.96 53.20
C GLN A 6 -15.13 -32.59 51.83
N GLN A 7 -15.86 -33.71 51.81
CA GLN A 7 -16.33 -34.32 50.56
C GLN A 7 -17.38 -33.46 49.84
N VAL A 8 -18.22 -32.76 50.60
CA VAL A 8 -19.20 -31.80 50.03
C VAL A 8 -18.48 -30.60 49.40
N VAL A 9 -17.48 -30.04 50.08
CA VAL A 9 -16.70 -28.90 49.57
C VAL A 9 -15.96 -29.26 48.29
N THR A 10 -15.29 -30.41 48.26
CA THR A 10 -14.57 -30.86 47.05
C THR A 10 -15.51 -31.06 45.86
N LEU A 11 -16.69 -31.64 46.08
CA LEU A 11 -17.66 -31.89 45.02
C LEU A 11 -18.27 -30.59 44.47
N VAL A 12 -18.53 -29.60 45.35
CA VAL A 12 -18.96 -28.25 44.94
C VAL A 12 -17.86 -27.54 44.15
N CYS A 13 -16.60 -27.62 44.57
CA CYS A 13 -15.49 -27.02 43.82
C CYS A 13 -15.35 -27.61 42.41
N PHE A 14 -15.49 -28.93 42.24
CA PHE A 14 -15.45 -29.55 40.91
C PHE A 14 -16.62 -29.12 40.01
N ILE A 15 -17.83 -28.99 40.56
CA ILE A 15 -18.99 -28.53 39.81
C ILE A 15 -18.81 -27.07 39.36
N VAL A 16 -18.34 -26.19 40.25
CA VAL A 16 -18.11 -24.78 39.92
C VAL A 16 -16.98 -24.62 38.89
N SER A 17 -15.89 -25.39 39.02
CA SER A 17 -14.79 -25.35 38.04
C SER A 17 -15.21 -25.92 36.68
N GLY A 18 -16.05 -26.95 36.65
CA GLY A 18 -16.63 -27.49 35.42
C GLY A 18 -17.58 -26.50 34.74
N LEU A 19 -18.44 -25.83 35.52
CA LEU A 19 -19.33 -24.78 35.01
C LEU A 19 -18.55 -23.60 34.41
N LEU A 20 -17.46 -23.17 35.04
CA LEU A 20 -16.60 -22.10 34.50
C LEU A 20 -15.95 -22.47 33.16
N LEU A 21 -15.53 -23.73 32.99
CA LEU A 21 -14.97 -24.21 31.72
C LEU A 21 -16.03 -24.29 30.61
N VAL A 22 -17.28 -24.66 30.94
CA VAL A 22 -18.40 -24.65 29.98
C VAL A 22 -18.76 -23.24 29.55
N PHE A 23 -18.80 -22.27 30.48
CA PHE A 23 -19.06 -20.86 30.15
C PHE A 23 -17.98 -20.27 29.22
N ALA A 24 -16.70 -20.58 29.45
CA ALA A 24 -15.62 -20.12 28.58
C ALA A 24 -15.72 -20.67 27.14
N ALA A 25 -16.16 -21.91 26.97
CA ALA A 25 -16.38 -22.51 25.66
C ALA A 25 -17.58 -21.87 24.92
N SER A 26 -18.63 -21.47 25.65
CA SER A 26 -19.80 -20.80 25.06
C SER A 26 -19.49 -19.41 24.52
N CYS A 27 -18.60 -18.64 25.17
CA CYS A 27 -18.18 -17.33 24.67
C CYS A 27 -17.37 -17.40 23.36
N SER A 28 -16.64 -18.49 23.12
CA SER A 28 -15.92 -18.69 21.85
C SER A 28 -16.85 -19.04 20.69
N LEU A 29 -17.95 -19.76 20.95
CA LEU A 29 -18.88 -20.18 19.91
C LEU A 29 -19.78 -19.03 19.43
N GLU A 30 -20.16 -18.12 20.34
CA GLU A 30 -21.00 -16.96 20.03
C GLU A 30 -20.24 -15.88 19.23
N LYS A 31 -18.92 -15.78 19.43
CA LYS A 31 -18.05 -14.92 18.61
C LYS A 31 -17.89 -15.44 17.18
N GLN A 32 -17.99 -16.75 16.97
CA GLN A 32 -17.95 -17.37 15.64
C GLN A 32 -19.29 -17.25 14.91
N ALA A 33 -20.41 -17.31 15.64
CA ALA A 33 -21.75 -17.18 15.06
C ALA A 33 -22.11 -15.73 14.66
N ALA A 34 -21.52 -14.73 15.31
CA ALA A 34 -21.71 -13.32 14.94
C ALA A 34 -20.92 -12.91 13.68
N ASP A 35 -19.79 -13.57 13.40
CA ASP A 35 -18.98 -13.29 12.20
C ASP A 35 -19.60 -13.92 10.94
N ASP A 36 -20.27 -15.06 11.08
CA ASP A 36 -20.89 -15.78 9.95
C ASP A 36 -22.28 -15.25 9.52
N SER A 37 -22.92 -14.37 10.30
CA SER A 37 -24.32 -13.94 10.02
C SER A 37 -24.49 -12.51 9.50
N GLU A 38 -23.44 -11.69 9.40
CA GLU A 38 -23.53 -10.30 8.89
C GLU A 38 -23.24 -10.19 7.38
N HIS A 39 -23.32 -11.32 6.67
CA HIS A 39 -23.14 -11.38 5.22
C HIS A 39 -24.36 -11.96 4.49
N LYS A 40 -25.58 -11.42 4.70
CA LYS A 40 -26.65 -11.57 3.70
C LYS A 40 -27.84 -10.59 3.84
N HIS A 41 -28.02 -9.77 2.80
CA HIS A 41 -29.15 -8.89 2.42
C HIS A 41 -29.38 -7.65 3.33
N ILE A 42 -29.42 -6.42 2.81
CA ILE A 42 -30.45 -5.87 1.91
C ILE A 42 -29.89 -4.70 1.06
N GLU A 43 -30.31 -4.64 -0.22
CA GLU A 43 -30.14 -3.52 -1.15
C GLU A 43 -31.07 -2.34 -0.80
N ASP A 44 -30.59 -1.09 -0.83
CA ASP A 44 -31.31 0.00 -1.52
C ASP A 44 -30.38 1.21 -1.86
N ASN A 45 -30.09 1.33 -3.15
CA ASN A 45 -30.01 2.53 -4.00
C ASN A 45 -29.30 3.83 -3.51
N SER A 46 -28.03 3.97 -3.90
CA SER A 46 -27.56 5.16 -4.61
C SER A 46 -26.38 4.77 -5.51
N GLY A 47 -26.57 4.91 -6.82
CA GLY A 47 -25.80 4.22 -7.84
C GLY A 47 -24.30 4.55 -7.89
N GLU A 48 -23.50 3.49 -7.98
CA GLU A 48 -22.21 3.48 -8.67
C GLU A 48 -21.87 2.03 -9.06
N HIS A 49 -21.22 1.90 -10.21
CA HIS A 49 -21.06 0.68 -11.01
C HIS A 49 -20.23 -0.39 -10.27
N GLN A 50 -20.85 -1.49 -9.83
CA GLN A 50 -20.12 -2.64 -9.27
C GLN A 50 -19.35 -3.37 -10.39
N VAL A 51 -18.03 -3.16 -10.42
CA VAL A 51 -17.10 -4.04 -11.12
C VAL A 51 -16.91 -5.27 -10.24
N THR A 52 -17.62 -6.36 -10.54
CA THR A 52 -17.32 -7.69 -10.01
C THR A 52 -16.06 -8.21 -10.71
N GLY A 53 -14.90 -7.97 -10.10
CA GLY A 53 -13.63 -8.58 -10.48
C GLY A 53 -12.98 -9.19 -9.25
N ASP A 54 -12.41 -10.39 -9.39
CA ASP A 54 -11.58 -11.03 -8.37
C ASP A 54 -10.58 -10.01 -7.81
N ILE A 55 -10.60 -9.76 -6.49
CA ILE A 55 -9.60 -8.92 -5.85
C ILE A 55 -8.27 -9.68 -5.95
N PRO A 56 -7.27 -9.18 -6.70
CA PRO A 56 -6.02 -9.89 -6.86
C PRO A 56 -5.35 -10.05 -5.50
N GLU A 57 -4.97 -11.29 -5.19
CA GLU A 57 -4.22 -11.63 -3.99
C GLU A 57 -2.93 -10.77 -3.93
N LYS A 58 -2.77 -9.99 -2.85
CA LYS A 58 -1.65 -9.06 -2.68
C LYS A 58 -0.33 -9.84 -2.66
N LYS A 59 0.55 -9.59 -3.64
CA LYS A 59 1.81 -10.33 -3.85
C LYS A 59 2.95 -9.98 -2.89
N GLY A 60 2.67 -9.80 -1.61
CA GLY A 60 3.68 -9.56 -0.57
C GLY A 60 3.39 -8.38 0.33
N PHE A 61 4.30 -8.15 1.28
CA PHE A 61 4.25 -6.99 2.17
C PHE A 61 4.73 -5.73 1.43
N VAL A 62 4.04 -4.62 1.66
CA VAL A 62 4.40 -3.27 1.20
C VAL A 62 4.17 -2.30 2.35
N ALA A 63 5.01 -1.28 2.46
CA ALA A 63 5.06 -0.40 3.63
C ALA A 63 4.27 0.92 3.45
N ASN A 64 3.40 1.00 2.43
CA ASN A 64 2.64 2.21 2.06
C ASN A 64 1.93 2.89 3.23
N LEU A 65 1.43 2.10 4.21
CA LEU A 65 0.72 2.63 5.38
C LEU A 65 1.51 3.73 6.11
N PHE A 66 2.83 3.65 6.12
CA PHE A 66 3.68 4.66 6.75
C PHE A 66 3.72 5.97 5.97
N CYS A 67 3.57 5.92 4.65
CA CYS A 67 3.53 7.10 3.78
C CYS A 67 2.13 7.71 3.75
N SER A 68 1.08 6.88 3.88
CA SER A 68 -0.32 7.28 3.84
C SER A 68 -0.73 8.24 4.96
N ALA A 69 0.03 8.30 6.06
CA ALA A 69 -0.21 9.23 7.17
C ALA A 69 -0.24 10.71 6.70
N CYS A 70 0.65 11.07 5.76
CA CYS A 70 0.71 12.41 5.19
C CYS A 70 0.23 12.44 3.71
N HIS A 71 0.32 11.32 3.00
CA HIS A 71 -0.02 11.20 1.57
C HIS A 71 -1.24 10.30 1.32
N TYR A 72 -2.32 10.48 2.09
CA TYR A 72 -3.51 9.63 2.02
C TYR A 72 -4.11 9.50 0.61
N GLY A 73 -4.07 10.57 -0.19
CA GLY A 73 -4.64 10.61 -1.54
C GLY A 73 -3.94 9.70 -2.55
N PHE A 74 -2.76 9.15 -2.23
CA PHE A 74 -2.07 8.20 -3.10
C PHE A 74 -2.51 6.75 -2.92
N SER A 75 -3.31 6.42 -1.91
CA SER A 75 -3.82 5.05 -1.79
C SER A 75 -4.83 4.68 -2.89
N ASP A 76 -5.53 5.69 -3.43
CA ASP A 76 -6.59 5.54 -4.42
C ASP A 76 -6.15 5.85 -5.85
N GLU A 77 -4.94 6.39 -6.05
CA GLU A 77 -4.45 6.73 -7.38
C GLU A 77 -3.90 5.50 -8.12
N GLU A 78 -4.07 5.48 -9.44
CA GLU A 78 -3.86 4.29 -10.28
C GLU A 78 -2.45 3.70 -10.17
N LEU A 79 -1.40 4.53 -10.14
CA LEU A 79 -0.02 4.07 -10.09
C LEU A 79 0.26 3.33 -8.78
N ALA A 80 0.12 3.99 -7.64
CA ALA A 80 0.38 3.41 -6.33
C ALA A 80 -0.53 2.21 -6.07
N ARG A 81 -1.81 2.26 -6.45
CA ARG A 81 -2.72 1.14 -6.23
C ARG A 81 -2.33 -0.10 -7.04
N THR A 82 -2.05 0.06 -8.33
CA THR A 82 -1.65 -1.07 -9.19
C THR A 82 -0.30 -1.66 -8.78
N HIS A 83 0.64 -0.81 -8.37
CA HIS A 83 1.96 -1.24 -7.88
C HIS A 83 1.85 -1.93 -6.51
N GLU A 84 1.02 -1.43 -5.61
CA GLU A 84 0.77 -2.05 -4.31
C GLU A 84 0.24 -3.48 -4.46
N LEU A 85 -0.74 -3.68 -5.36
CA LEU A 85 -1.29 -5.01 -5.68
C LEU A 85 -0.23 -5.96 -6.27
N ALA A 86 0.74 -5.41 -7.00
CA ALA A 86 1.90 -6.13 -7.52
C ALA A 86 3.00 -6.36 -6.46
N GLY A 87 2.83 -5.91 -5.21
CA GLY A 87 3.83 -6.04 -4.16
C GLY A 87 4.94 -4.99 -4.21
N VAL A 88 4.72 -3.88 -4.90
CA VAL A 88 5.65 -2.75 -5.03
C VAL A 88 5.10 -1.56 -4.23
N GLY A 89 5.66 -1.35 -3.04
CA GLY A 89 5.30 -0.22 -2.18
C GLY A 89 6.01 1.08 -2.53
N CYS A 90 5.58 2.19 -1.90
CA CYS A 90 6.19 3.51 -2.00
C CYS A 90 7.69 3.44 -1.69
N GLU A 91 8.06 2.67 -0.67
CA GLU A 91 9.44 2.49 -0.21
C GLU A 91 10.36 1.87 -1.26
N ARG A 92 9.79 1.11 -2.20
CA ARG A 92 10.57 0.45 -3.24
C ARG A 92 11.16 1.45 -4.25
N CYS A 93 10.50 2.59 -4.44
CA CYS A 93 10.88 3.66 -5.36
C CYS A 93 11.37 4.91 -4.63
N HIS A 94 10.73 5.30 -3.53
CA HIS A 94 11.06 6.53 -2.79
C HIS A 94 12.02 6.29 -1.60
N GLY A 95 12.40 5.04 -1.35
CA GLY A 95 13.16 4.62 -0.17
C GLY A 95 12.28 4.52 1.07
N GLU A 96 12.78 3.87 2.12
CA GLU A 96 12.04 3.73 3.40
C GLU A 96 11.69 5.09 4.01
N SER A 97 12.51 6.10 3.70
CA SER A 97 12.27 7.51 3.96
C SER A 97 12.00 7.80 5.44
N GLU A 98 12.68 7.08 6.35
CA GLU A 98 12.45 7.14 7.80
C GLU A 98 12.57 8.57 8.34
N ARG A 99 13.61 9.30 7.93
CA ARG A 99 13.81 10.69 8.36
C ARG A 99 12.71 11.62 7.85
N HIS A 100 12.25 11.42 6.62
CA HIS A 100 11.17 12.21 6.02
C HIS A 100 9.83 11.99 6.73
N ARG A 101 9.45 10.73 6.98
CA ARG A 101 8.20 10.39 7.68
C ARG A 101 8.21 10.71 9.18
N SER A 102 9.38 10.99 9.75
CA SER A 102 9.55 11.41 11.14
C SER A 102 9.64 12.92 11.31
N ASP A 103 9.59 13.67 10.20
CA ASP A 103 9.73 15.13 10.17
C ASP A 103 8.38 15.81 9.93
N GLU A 104 7.77 16.29 11.02
CA GLU A 104 6.49 16.99 11.01
C GLU A 104 6.57 18.40 10.38
N ASP A 105 7.77 18.98 10.29
CA ASP A 105 7.98 20.29 9.63
C ASP A 105 8.10 20.15 8.10
N ASN A 106 8.14 18.91 7.58
CA ASN A 106 8.25 18.56 6.17
C ASN A 106 9.47 19.18 5.45
N ILE A 107 10.57 19.45 6.17
CA ILE A 107 11.79 20.06 5.62
C ILE A 107 12.77 19.03 5.04
N THR A 108 12.67 17.79 5.50
CA THR A 108 13.49 16.66 5.10
C THR A 108 12.90 16.04 3.82
N PRO A 109 13.66 15.92 2.73
CA PRO A 109 13.16 15.24 1.53
C PRO A 109 13.04 13.72 1.74
N PRO A 110 12.20 13.02 0.95
CA PRO A 110 12.27 11.57 0.87
C PRO A 110 13.66 11.13 0.37
N GLU A 111 14.03 9.89 0.65
CA GLU A 111 15.36 9.34 0.30
C GLU A 111 15.63 9.40 -1.21
N ILE A 112 14.60 9.15 -2.02
CA ILE A 112 14.70 9.17 -3.47
C ILE A 112 13.63 10.10 -4.05
N MET A 113 14.11 11.09 -4.79
CA MET A 113 13.32 11.91 -5.70
C MET A 113 13.81 11.70 -7.13
N TYR A 114 12.90 11.85 -8.10
CA TYR A 114 13.21 11.60 -9.50
C TYR A 114 13.28 12.91 -10.30
N PRO A 115 14.48 13.44 -10.61
CA PRO A 115 14.63 14.41 -11.68
C PRO A 115 14.17 13.76 -13.00
N LYS A 116 13.76 14.58 -13.97
CA LYS A 116 13.13 14.12 -15.22
C LYS A 116 13.96 13.04 -15.92
N ALA A 117 15.26 13.28 -16.07
CA ALA A 117 16.20 12.32 -16.67
C ALA A 117 16.21 10.92 -16.02
N LYS A 118 15.84 10.79 -14.73
CA LYS A 118 15.83 9.51 -13.99
C LYS A 118 14.47 8.79 -14.01
N ILE A 119 13.40 9.42 -14.48
CA ILE A 119 12.05 8.83 -14.46
C ILE A 119 11.99 7.57 -15.34
N ASN A 120 12.21 7.70 -16.65
CA ASN A 120 12.06 6.58 -17.59
C ASN A 120 13.01 5.41 -17.28
N PRO A 121 14.30 5.62 -16.97
CA PRO A 121 15.19 4.53 -16.60
C PRO A 121 14.73 3.77 -15.35
N THR A 122 14.17 4.48 -14.36
CA THR A 122 13.64 3.85 -13.14
C THR A 122 12.44 2.97 -13.44
N CYS A 123 11.47 3.45 -14.23
CA CYS A 123 10.33 2.64 -14.65
C CYS A 123 10.78 1.36 -15.38
N MET A 124 11.84 1.46 -16.18
CA MET A 124 12.40 0.34 -16.93
C MET A 124 13.16 -0.70 -16.10
N MET A 125 13.38 -0.46 -14.79
CA MET A 125 13.93 -1.49 -13.89
C MET A 125 12.97 -2.67 -13.72
N CYS A 126 11.66 -2.42 -13.74
CA CYS A 126 10.61 -3.43 -13.64
C CYS A 126 9.81 -3.60 -14.94
N HIS A 127 9.84 -2.61 -15.83
CA HIS A 127 9.18 -2.65 -17.15
C HIS A 127 10.22 -2.69 -18.27
N PRO A 128 10.90 -3.83 -18.48
CA PRO A 128 11.99 -3.90 -19.45
C PRO A 128 11.47 -3.69 -20.87
N ARG A 129 12.26 -3.00 -21.71
CA ARG A 129 11.85 -2.56 -23.05
C ARG A 129 11.27 -3.66 -23.93
N HIS A 130 11.84 -4.85 -23.86
CA HIS A 130 11.41 -5.98 -24.68
C HIS A 130 10.00 -6.47 -24.34
N GLU A 131 9.53 -6.23 -23.11
CA GLU A 131 8.18 -6.55 -22.67
C GLU A 131 7.19 -5.46 -23.04
N ILE A 132 7.58 -4.19 -23.09
CA ILE A 132 6.64 -3.07 -23.30
C ILE A 132 6.63 -2.48 -24.72
N ARG A 133 7.58 -2.89 -25.60
CA ARG A 133 7.72 -2.37 -26.97
C ARG A 133 6.55 -2.66 -27.91
N HIS A 134 5.66 -3.58 -27.53
CA HIS A 134 4.51 -3.97 -28.36
C HIS A 134 3.35 -2.97 -28.26
N VAL A 135 3.35 -2.08 -27.26
CA VAL A 135 2.36 -1.02 -27.11
C VAL A 135 2.73 0.14 -28.04
N GLU A 136 1.89 0.44 -29.03
CA GLU A 136 2.20 1.43 -30.07
C GLU A 136 2.52 2.82 -29.48
N ASN A 137 1.81 3.23 -28.43
CA ASN A 137 2.03 4.51 -27.75
C ASN A 137 3.41 4.62 -27.07
N HIS A 138 4.09 3.50 -26.80
CA HIS A 138 5.45 3.51 -26.26
C HIS A 138 6.52 3.73 -27.33
N LYS A 139 6.18 3.59 -28.62
CA LYS A 139 7.17 3.60 -29.71
C LYS A 139 8.02 4.86 -29.72
N ALA A 140 7.42 6.05 -29.58
CA ALA A 140 8.17 7.31 -29.55
C ALA A 140 9.11 7.42 -28.33
N LEU A 141 8.66 6.97 -27.16
CA LEU A 141 9.46 6.97 -25.93
C LEU A 141 10.62 5.97 -26.01
N LEU A 142 10.39 4.80 -26.60
CA LEU A 142 11.38 3.73 -26.75
C LEU A 142 12.33 3.95 -27.92
N THR A 143 11.90 4.68 -28.95
CA THR A 143 12.72 5.12 -30.08
C THR A 143 13.58 6.31 -29.62
N GLY A 144 14.68 6.01 -28.93
CA GLY A 144 15.53 7.01 -28.30
C GLY A 144 15.59 6.91 -26.78
N ALA A 145 15.07 5.84 -26.17
CA ALA A 145 15.28 5.59 -24.75
C ALA A 145 16.75 5.27 -24.48
N LYS A 146 17.49 6.30 -24.09
CA LYS A 146 18.81 6.22 -23.47
C LYS A 146 18.80 5.19 -22.32
N THR A 147 19.78 4.31 -22.30
CA THR A 147 20.06 3.37 -21.20
C THR A 147 20.66 4.11 -20.02
N ILE A 148 20.85 3.44 -18.88
CA ILE A 148 21.54 4.01 -17.72
C ILE A 148 23.02 4.38 -18.01
N PHE A 149 23.55 3.96 -19.17
CA PHE A 149 24.89 4.24 -19.63
C PHE A 149 24.98 5.46 -20.56
N ASP A 150 23.84 5.98 -21.00
CA ASP A 150 23.78 7.12 -21.90
C ASP A 150 23.64 8.42 -21.10
N SER A 151 24.33 9.49 -21.53
CA SER A 151 24.32 10.79 -20.86
C SER A 151 22.91 11.36 -20.74
N ALA A 152 22.55 11.85 -19.56
CA ALA A 152 21.29 12.56 -19.32
C ALA A 152 21.31 13.90 -20.07
N ASP A 153 20.73 13.94 -21.26
CA ASP A 153 20.43 15.21 -21.94
C ASP A 153 18.93 15.42 -21.83
N GLU A 154 18.52 16.53 -21.20
CA GLU A 154 17.13 16.99 -21.16
C GLU A 154 16.77 17.55 -22.55
N GLY A 155 16.42 16.68 -23.49
CA GLY A 155 15.89 17.12 -24.78
C GLY A 155 14.49 17.71 -24.59
N ASP A 156 14.24 18.91 -25.12
CA ASP A 156 13.00 19.69 -24.95
C ASP A 156 11.70 18.97 -25.40
N ASN A 157 11.78 17.83 -26.09
CA ASN A 157 10.63 17.06 -26.60
C ASN A 157 10.54 15.64 -26.02
N GLN A 158 11.14 15.35 -24.87
CA GLN A 158 11.11 14.01 -24.29
C GLN A 158 9.80 13.74 -23.53
N VAL A 159 9.10 12.67 -23.89
CA VAL A 159 7.91 12.14 -23.19
C VAL A 159 8.36 11.24 -22.04
N TYR A 160 7.76 11.39 -20.87
CA TYR A 160 8.05 10.56 -19.70
C TYR A 160 6.91 9.58 -19.42
N CYS A 161 7.24 8.38 -18.90
CA CYS A 161 6.24 7.38 -18.51
C CYS A 161 5.16 7.98 -17.61
N THR A 162 5.57 8.84 -16.68
CA THR A 162 4.69 9.52 -15.72
C THR A 162 3.74 10.55 -16.33
N ASP A 163 3.96 10.99 -17.57
CA ASP A 163 3.08 11.96 -18.22
C ASP A 163 1.71 11.32 -18.58
N CYS A 164 1.67 9.99 -18.70
CA CYS A 164 0.44 9.22 -18.88
C CYS A 164 0.12 8.33 -17.67
N HIS A 165 1.10 7.58 -17.14
CA HIS A 165 0.86 6.54 -16.12
C HIS A 165 0.84 7.05 -14.68
N ALA A 166 1.24 8.29 -14.43
CA ALA A 166 1.41 8.82 -13.07
C ALA A 166 0.98 10.28 -12.96
N LYS A 167 -0.06 10.65 -13.73
CA LYS A 167 -0.54 12.03 -13.81
C LYS A 167 -0.96 12.56 -12.44
N ASP A 168 -1.63 11.71 -11.66
CA ASP A 168 -2.17 12.05 -10.34
C ASP A 168 -1.21 11.69 -9.18
N HIS A 169 -0.16 10.93 -9.45
CA HIS A 169 0.91 10.62 -8.48
C HIS A 169 1.82 11.84 -8.21
N ARG A 170 1.72 12.90 -9.01
CA ARG A 170 2.55 14.11 -8.86
C ARG A 170 1.92 15.09 -7.87
N ILE A 171 2.67 15.42 -6.82
CA ILE A 171 2.32 16.53 -5.91
C ILE A 171 2.49 17.87 -6.65
N ASN A 172 1.38 18.45 -7.10
CA ASN A 172 1.32 19.66 -7.93
C ASN A 172 1.47 20.96 -7.13
N VAL A 173 1.06 20.97 -5.86
CA VAL A 173 1.17 22.13 -4.97
C VAL A 173 2.13 21.79 -3.85
N ARG A 174 3.21 22.58 -3.73
CA ARG A 174 4.24 22.38 -2.70
C ARG A 174 4.65 23.73 -2.14
N THR A 175 4.66 23.83 -0.81
CA THR A 175 5.24 24.95 -0.05
C THR A 175 6.75 24.80 0.09
N ILE A 176 7.24 23.57 0.21
CA ILE A 176 8.67 23.22 0.28
C ILE A 176 9.08 22.54 -1.02
N ARG A 177 10.21 22.98 -1.58
CA ARG A 177 10.76 22.42 -2.82
C ARG A 177 12.22 22.09 -2.62
N TRP A 178 12.63 20.94 -3.16
CA TRP A 178 14.00 20.48 -3.16
C TRP A 178 14.50 20.32 -4.58
N ASP A 179 15.81 20.47 -4.73
CA ASP A 179 16.52 19.88 -5.84
C ASP A 179 16.32 18.36 -5.79
N LYS A 180 15.77 17.79 -6.86
CA LYS A 180 15.39 16.37 -6.89
C LYS A 180 16.60 15.44 -7.01
N GLU A 181 17.75 15.96 -7.42
CA GLU A 181 18.98 15.19 -7.54
C GLU A 181 19.79 15.21 -6.25
N THR A 182 19.90 16.37 -5.60
CA THR A 182 20.74 16.51 -4.39
C THR A 182 19.95 16.39 -3.09
N GLY A 183 18.63 16.62 -3.12
CA GLY A 183 17.80 16.72 -1.91
C GLY A 183 17.94 18.05 -1.18
N GLU A 184 18.74 18.99 -1.68
CA GLU A 184 18.89 20.30 -1.06
C GLU A 184 17.62 21.13 -1.24
N MET A 185 17.19 21.82 -0.18
CA MET A 185 16.03 22.70 -0.25
C MET A 185 16.36 23.95 -1.06
N PHE A 186 15.45 24.34 -1.97
CA PHE A 186 15.54 25.64 -2.63
C PHE A 186 15.27 26.76 -1.62
N LYS A 187 16.07 27.82 -1.68
CA LYS A 187 15.89 29.03 -0.86
C LYS A 187 14.72 29.88 -1.34
#